data_AF-A0A1I7JWD1-F1
#
_entry.id   AF-A0A1I7JWD1-F1
#
_cell.length_a   1.000
_cell.length_b   1.000
_cell.length_c   1.000
_cell.angle_alpha   90.00
_cell.angle_beta   90.00
_cell.angle_gamma   90.00
#
_symmetry.space_group_name_H-M   'P 1'
#
loop_
_entity.id
_entity.type
_entity.pdbx_description
1 polymer ?
#
loop_
_entity_poly.entity_id
_entity_poly.type
_entity_poly.pdbx_seq_one_letter_code
_entity_poly.pdbx_strand_id
1 'polypeptide(L)'
;MRLVGTWGPMRMNAIELHALLTGPAGLVPEPADNGIARTYFYQRVDWHPGRSTRVLRVLYDAQGKPARIQRCVSSDNNNAVLLTTPFEKRQVLEAAAQEVACLLARRTSRAEGLAAM
;
A
#
# COMPACT_ATOMS: atom_id res chain seq x y z
N MET A 1 -20.53 27.49 -29.42
CA MET A 1 -20.38 27.64 -27.96
C MET A 1 -19.63 26.43 -27.42
N ARG A 2 -18.63 26.68 -26.55
CA ARG A 2 -17.78 25.73 -25.81
C ARG A 2 -18.64 24.68 -25.07
N LEU A 3 -18.17 23.47 -24.78
CA LEU A 3 -17.28 23.16 -23.66
C LEU A 3 -16.41 21.92 -23.95
N VAL A 4 -15.13 22.15 -24.23
CA VAL A 4 -14.07 21.15 -24.03
C VAL A 4 -13.83 21.10 -22.52
N GLY A 5 -14.38 20.10 -21.86
CA GLY A 5 -14.08 19.81 -20.46
C GLY A 5 -12.67 19.23 -20.37
N THR A 6 -11.69 20.07 -20.03
CA THR A 6 -10.40 19.61 -19.54
C THR A 6 -10.64 18.92 -18.20
N TRP A 7 -10.73 17.58 -18.21
CA TRP A 7 -10.66 16.79 -16.99
C TRP A 7 -9.24 16.92 -16.44
N GLY A 8 -9.05 17.79 -15.44
CA GLY A 8 -7.89 17.70 -14.56
C GLY A 8 -7.85 16.31 -13.92
N PRO A 9 -6.69 15.79 -13.49
CA PRO A 9 -6.58 14.43 -12.97
C PRO A 9 -7.59 14.25 -11.83
N MET A 10 -8.58 13.37 -12.03
CA MET A 10 -9.52 12.98 -10.99
C MET A 10 -8.69 12.41 -9.83
N ARG A 11 -8.64 13.14 -8.72
CA ARG A 11 -7.96 12.68 -7.52
C ARG A 11 -8.68 11.47 -7.00
N MET A 12 -7.97 10.34 -6.97
CA MET A 12 -8.49 9.10 -6.43
C MET A 12 -8.94 9.29 -4.97
N ASN A 13 -10.20 9.03 -4.68
CA ASN A 13 -10.76 9.14 -3.33
C ASN A 13 -10.47 7.88 -2.49
N ALA A 14 -10.87 7.88 -1.22
CA ALA A 14 -10.61 6.76 -0.30
C ALA A 14 -11.22 5.44 -0.77
N ILE A 15 -12.43 5.46 -1.33
CA ILE A 15 -13.14 4.27 -1.81
C ILE A 15 -12.46 3.72 -3.06
N GLU A 16 -12.10 4.58 -4.01
CA GLU A 16 -11.42 4.20 -5.23
C GLU A 16 -10.02 3.63 -4.95
N LEU A 17 -9.27 4.26 -4.05
CA LEU A 17 -7.96 3.77 -3.64
C LEU A 17 -8.08 2.42 -2.92
N HIS A 18 -9.08 2.28 -2.04
CA HIS A 18 -9.35 1.02 -1.37
C HIS A 18 -9.66 -0.09 -2.37
N ALA A 19 -10.60 0.14 -3.29
CA ALA A 19 -10.97 -0.83 -4.33
C ALA A 19 -9.79 -1.21 -5.23
N LEU A 20 -8.91 -0.25 -5.54
CA LEU A 20 -7.71 -0.51 -6.32
C LEU A 20 -6.72 -1.43 -5.58
N LEU A 21 -6.55 -1.20 -4.29
CA LEU A 21 -5.63 -1.98 -3.45
C LEU A 21 -6.16 -3.39 -3.14
N THR A 22 -7.46 -3.55 -2.91
CA THR A 22 -8.04 -4.86 -2.59
C THR A 22 -8.41 -5.70 -3.80
N GLY A 23 -8.76 -5.06 -4.92
CA GLY A 23 -9.08 -5.75 -6.17
C GLY A 23 -7.81 -5.97 -7.00
N PRO A 24 -7.46 -5.05 -7.92
CA PRO A 24 -6.32 -5.25 -8.83
C PRO A 24 -4.97 -5.53 -8.17
N ALA A 25 -4.65 -4.90 -7.03
CA ALA A 25 -3.40 -5.19 -6.32
C ALA A 25 -3.47 -6.43 -5.42
N GLY A 26 -4.67 -7.00 -5.21
CA GLY A 26 -4.88 -8.23 -4.45
C GLY A 26 -4.47 -8.16 -2.97
N LEU A 27 -4.42 -6.96 -2.38
CA LEU A 27 -4.03 -6.79 -0.98
C LEU A 27 -5.22 -6.99 -0.04
N VAL A 28 -4.95 -7.55 1.12
CA VAL A 28 -5.94 -7.70 2.20
C VAL A 28 -5.89 -6.46 3.08
N PRO A 29 -7.01 -5.77 3.36
CA PRO A 29 -7.00 -4.63 4.28
C PRO A 29 -6.91 -5.09 5.74
N GLU A 30 -6.40 -4.21 6.59
CA GLU A 30 -6.54 -4.33 8.04
C GLU A 30 -8.02 -4.46 8.43
N PRO A 31 -8.40 -5.38 9.34
CA PRO A 31 -9.80 -5.59 9.70
C PRO A 31 -10.42 -4.40 10.43
N ALA A 32 -9.61 -3.69 11.22
CA ALA A 32 -10.05 -2.51 11.96
C ALA A 32 -9.89 -1.26 11.12
N ASP A 33 -10.95 -0.46 11.04
CA ASP A 33 -10.88 0.91 10.54
C ASP A 33 -10.76 1.88 11.72
N ASN A 34 -9.69 2.68 11.76
CA ASN A 34 -9.49 3.70 12.78
C ASN A 34 -9.67 5.12 12.23
N GLY A 35 -10.05 5.29 10.96
CA GLY A 35 -10.25 6.59 10.30
C GLY A 35 -8.98 7.41 10.04
N ILE A 36 -7.82 7.01 10.59
CA ILE A 36 -6.54 7.73 10.49
C ILE A 36 -5.62 7.05 9.47
N ALA A 37 -5.61 5.73 9.48
CA ALA A 37 -4.75 4.91 8.65
C ALA A 37 -5.41 3.57 8.33
N ARG A 38 -5.00 2.98 7.21
CA ARG A 38 -5.31 1.58 6.92
C ARG A 38 -4.09 0.87 6.37
N THR A 39 -3.68 -0.21 7.03
CA THR A 39 -2.60 -1.07 6.55
C THR A 39 -3.14 -2.14 5.60
N TYR A 40 -2.36 -2.50 4.59
CA TYR A 40 -2.68 -3.52 3.60
C TYR A 40 -1.60 -4.61 3.60
N PHE A 41 -2.02 -5.85 3.41
CA PHE A 41 -1.22 -7.06 3.59
C PHE A 41 -1.25 -7.94 2.36
N TYR A 42 -0.19 -8.73 2.18
CA TYR A 42 -0.14 -9.76 1.18
C TYR A 42 -0.83 -11.04 1.68
N GLN A 43 -1.87 -11.48 0.95
CA GLN A 43 -2.66 -12.73 1.14
C GLN A 43 -3.43 -12.89 2.46
N ARG A 44 -2.82 -12.55 3.61
CA ARG A 44 -3.42 -12.67 4.95
C ARG A 44 -2.85 -11.61 5.88
N VAL A 45 -3.53 -11.35 6.99
CA VAL A 45 -3.05 -10.44 8.03
C VAL A 45 -2.14 -11.21 9.00
N ASP A 46 -0.84 -10.89 9.00
CA ASP A 46 0.14 -11.38 9.99
C ASP A 46 1.03 -10.20 10.41
N TRP A 47 1.02 -9.87 11.70
CA TRP A 47 1.70 -8.71 12.27
C TRP A 47 3.05 -9.04 12.92
N HIS A 48 3.48 -10.30 12.88
CA HIS A 48 4.65 -10.74 13.62
C HIS A 48 5.96 -10.13 13.08
N PRO A 49 6.86 -9.58 13.93
CA PRO A 49 8.11 -8.93 13.49
C PRO A 49 8.98 -9.77 12.54
N GLY A 50 8.96 -11.09 12.74
CA GLY A 50 9.70 -12.06 11.91
C GLY A 50 8.99 -12.57 10.65
N ARG A 51 7.68 -12.34 10.47
CA ARG A 51 6.92 -12.93 9.35
C ARG A 51 5.78 -12.05 8.82
N SER A 52 5.79 -10.77 9.20
CA SER A 52 4.82 -9.76 8.81
C SER A 52 4.48 -9.85 7.32
N THR A 53 3.19 -9.81 6.99
CA THR A 53 2.69 -9.73 5.60
C THR A 53 2.39 -8.30 5.17
N ARG A 54 2.68 -7.29 6.01
CA ARG A 54 2.42 -5.88 5.69
C ARG A 54 3.15 -5.44 4.43
N VAL A 55 2.42 -4.79 3.54
CA VAL A 55 2.91 -4.25 2.26
C VAL A 55 3.02 -2.74 2.35
N LEU A 56 1.89 -2.07 2.58
CA LEU A 56 1.83 -0.61 2.64
C LEU A 56 0.78 -0.12 3.64
N ARG A 57 0.85 1.16 3.98
CA ARG A 57 -0.13 1.86 4.81
C ARG A 57 -0.61 3.11 4.09
N VAL A 58 -1.92 3.25 3.97
CA VAL A 58 -2.55 4.51 3.54
C VAL A 58 -2.78 5.36 4.78
N LEU A 59 -2.41 6.63 4.72
CA LEU A 59 -2.73 7.62 5.75
C LEU A 59 -3.72 8.64 5.20
N TYR A 60 -4.73 8.93 6.02
CA TYR A 60 -5.80 9.86 5.72
C TYR A 60 -5.53 11.21 6.39
N ASP A 61 -5.98 12.29 5.75
CA ASP A 61 -6.00 13.64 6.36
C ASP A 61 -7.16 13.80 7.34
N ALA A 62 -7.27 14.97 7.96
CA ALA A 62 -8.34 15.29 8.91
C ALA A 62 -9.75 15.26 8.29
N GLN A 63 -9.85 15.22 6.96
CA GLN A 63 -11.11 15.11 6.21
C GLN A 63 -11.37 13.67 5.74
N GLY A 64 -10.55 12.70 6.18
CA GLY A 64 -10.67 11.29 5.78
C GLY A 64 -10.22 11.02 4.34
N LYS A 65 -9.54 11.96 3.68
CA LYS A 65 -9.04 11.77 2.31
C LYS A 65 -7.66 11.15 2.33
N PRO A 66 -7.33 10.23 1.40
CA PRO A 66 -5.99 9.69 1.28
C PRO A 66 -4.96 10.81 1.07
N ALA A 67 -3.94 10.88 1.91
CA ALA A 67 -2.91 11.93 1.87
C ALA A 67 -1.54 11.38 1.44
N ARG A 68 -1.18 10.19 1.92
CA ARG A 68 0.10 9.53 1.59
C ARG A 68 0.02 8.01 1.73
N ILE A 69 0.84 7.33 0.95
CA ILE A 69 1.08 5.88 1.05
C ILE A 69 2.50 5.68 1.60
N GLN A 70 2.63 4.84 2.62
CA GLN A 70 3.89 4.52 3.26
C GLN A 70 4.26 3.05 3.10
N ARG A 71 5.56 2.80 3.05
CA ARG A 71 6.18 1.47 3.04
C ARG A 71 6.04 0.78 4.40
N CYS A 72 5.79 -0.53 4.38
CA CYS A 72 5.77 -1.36 5.59
C CYS A 72 6.74 -2.56 5.56
N VAL A 73 7.32 -2.90 4.41
CA VAL A 73 8.03 -4.17 4.18
C VAL A 73 9.44 -4.21 4.78
N SER A 74 10.24 -3.17 4.59
CA SER A 74 11.62 -3.13 5.08
C SER A 74 11.68 -2.52 6.49
N SER A 75 12.51 -3.09 7.36
CA SER A 75 12.76 -2.58 8.72
C SER A 75 13.50 -1.26 8.71
N ASP A 76 14.40 -1.06 7.74
CA ASP A 76 15.34 0.05 7.72
C ASP A 76 14.69 1.35 7.25
N ASN A 77 13.53 1.22 6.60
CA ASN A 77 12.74 2.33 6.08
C ASN A 77 11.23 2.10 6.24
N ASN A 78 10.82 1.35 7.26
CA ASN A 78 9.41 1.27 7.61
C ASN A 78 8.90 2.70 7.86
N ASN A 79 7.73 3.03 7.32
CA ASN A 79 7.14 4.38 7.31
C ASN A 79 7.74 5.39 6.29
N ALA A 80 8.70 5.01 5.46
CA ALA A 80 9.12 5.84 4.33
C ALA A 80 7.91 6.11 3.41
N VAL A 81 7.80 7.34 2.90
CA VAL A 81 6.74 7.72 1.98
C VAL A 81 7.01 7.09 0.62
N LEU A 82 6.06 6.30 0.12
CA LEU A 82 6.09 5.72 -1.23
C LEU A 82 5.46 6.68 -2.24
N LEU A 83 4.31 7.23 -1.92
CA LEU A 83 3.54 8.12 -2.79
C LEU A 83 2.85 9.21 -1.97
N THR A 84 2.75 10.39 -2.54
CA THR A 84 1.92 11.51 -2.06
C THR A 84 0.86 11.85 -3.08
N THR A 85 -0.25 12.45 -2.64
CA THR A 85 -1.29 12.90 -3.57
C THR A 85 -0.76 13.89 -4.61
N PRO A 86 -1.33 13.93 -5.83
CA PRO A 86 -2.45 13.11 -6.31
C PRO A 86 -2.02 11.67 -6.65
N PHE A 87 -2.89 10.69 -6.38
CA PHE A 87 -2.61 9.30 -6.71
C PHE A 87 -3.07 8.96 -8.12
N GLU A 88 -2.14 8.48 -8.94
CA GLU A 88 -2.45 7.88 -10.23
C GLU A 88 -2.59 6.37 -10.10
N LYS A 89 -3.60 5.80 -10.76
CA LYS A 89 -3.88 4.35 -10.71
C LYS A 89 -2.65 3.50 -10.99
N ARG A 90 -1.90 3.84 -12.06
CA ARG A 90 -0.71 3.11 -12.47
C ARG A 90 0.38 3.14 -11.40
N GLN A 91 0.68 4.32 -10.85
CA GLN A 91 1.69 4.49 -9.81
C GLN A 91 1.35 3.71 -8.54
N VAL A 92 0.08 3.70 -8.13
CA VAL A 92 -0.37 2.92 -6.95
C VAL A 92 -0.16 1.42 -7.18
N LEU A 93 -0.51 0.92 -8.37
CA LEU A 93 -0.33 -0.50 -8.69
C LEU A 93 1.15 -0.89 -8.77
N GLU A 94 1.98 -0.08 -9.41
CA GLU A 94 3.43 -0.31 -9.51
C GLU A 94 4.08 -0.28 -8.12
N ALA A 95 3.73 0.68 -7.27
CA ALA A 95 4.23 0.76 -5.90
C ALA A 95 3.80 -0.45 -5.06
N ALA A 96 2.53 -0.87 -5.15
CA ALA A 96 2.06 -2.05 -4.45
C ALA A 96 2.78 -3.32 -4.90
N ALA A 97 2.92 -3.52 -6.22
CA ALA A 97 3.62 -4.67 -6.79
C ALA A 97 5.09 -4.72 -6.37
N GLN A 98 5.77 -3.56 -6.37
CA GLN A 98 7.17 -3.46 -5.94
C GLN A 98 7.32 -3.86 -4.46
N GLU A 99 6.43 -3.41 -3.59
CA GLU A 99 6.50 -3.77 -2.17
C GLU A 99 6.17 -5.25 -1.94
N VAL A 100 5.23 -5.84 -2.68
CA VAL A 100 5.00 -7.29 -2.66
C VAL A 100 6.26 -8.05 -3.10
N ALA A 101 6.93 -7.61 -4.17
CA ALA A 101 8.18 -8.23 -4.62
C ALA A 101 9.29 -8.15 -3.55
N CYS A 102 9.46 -7.00 -2.90
CA CYS A 102 10.40 -6.85 -1.78
C CYS A 102 10.06 -7.76 -0.61
N LEU A 103 8.76 -7.94 -0.30
CA LEU A 103 8.31 -8.82 0.77
C LEU A 103 8.64 -10.28 0.48
N LEU A 104 8.41 -10.72 -0.76
CA LEU A 104 8.70 -12.08 -1.21
C LEU A 104 10.21 -12.36 -1.20
N ALA A 105 11.02 -11.44 -1.74
CA ALA A 105 12.48 -11.57 -1.73
C ALA A 105 13.03 -11.71 -0.30
N ARG A 106 12.54 -10.88 0.63
CA ARG A 106 12.93 -10.96 2.06
C ARG A 106 12.57 -12.31 2.69
N ARG A 107 11.43 -12.90 2.32
CA ARG A 107 11.02 -14.22 2.82
C ARG A 107 11.93 -15.32 2.31
N THR A 108 12.31 -15.28 1.04
CA THR A 108 13.26 -16.21 0.44
C THR A 108 14.62 -16.13 1.13
N SER A 109 15.21 -14.94 1.26
CA SER A 109 16.52 -14.77 1.92
C SER A 109 16.52 -15.24 3.39
N ARG A 110 15.38 -15.08 4.10
CA ARG A 110 15.25 -15.61 5.46
C ARG A 110 15.15 -17.13 5.50
N ALA A 111 14.42 -17.73 4.56
CA ALA A 111 14.30 -19.18 4.46
C ALA A 111 15.67 -19.81 4.14
N GLU A 112 16.44 -19.21 3.24
CA GLU A 112 17.81 -19.62 2.92
C GLU A 112 18.75 -19.46 4.13
N GLY A 113 18.68 -18.33 4.84
CA GLY A 113 19.48 -18.10 6.05
C GLY A 113 19.15 -19.07 7.19
N LEU A 114 17.89 -19.50 7.33
CA LEU A 114 17.49 -20.52 8.30
C LEU A 114 17.92 -21.94 7.89
N ALA A 115 18.01 -22.23 6.59
CA ALA A 115 18.46 -23.54 6.08
C ALA A 115 19.99 -23.70 6.10
N ALA A 116 20.73 -22.59 6.16
CA ALA A 116 22.19 -22.55 6.25
C ALA A 116 22.73 -22.52 7.69
N MET A 117 21.86 -22.50 8.69
CA MET A 117 22.17 -22.58 10.13
C MET A 117 21.84 -23.97 10.66
#